data_AF-A0A0P8BH80-F1
#
_entry.id   AF-A0A0P8BH80-F1
#
_cell.length_a   1.000
_cell.length_b   1.000
_cell.length_c   1.000
_cell.angle_alpha   90.00
_cell.angle_beta   90.00
_cell.angle_gamma   90.00
#
_symmetry.space_group_name_H-M   'P 1'
#
loop_
_entity.id
_entity.type
_entity.pdbx_description
1 polymer ?
#
loop_
_entity_poly.entity_id
_entity_poly.type
_entity_poly.pdbx_seq_one_letter_code
_entity_poly.pdbx_strand_id
1 'polypeptide(L)'
;MSEAVSVMAVNKNANENASEKENEPNKQKIELLIQKGIRQVEDDIVIAIEDALDKCDYPRNGRDKLEASQFRNLVRVADTTESAEVVKNFLRYQVGREKKWGRGKNSLAERIVGDIDGQLKTYASEISKMAGGADVKRVRMELIRRYLGYGSRRLRFLSSLQEG
;
A
#
# COMPACT_ATOMS: atom_id res chain seq x y z
N MET A 1 -57.31 -1.84 -10.76
CA MET A 1 -55.99 -1.16 -10.71
C MET A 1 -54.90 -2.04 -10.07
N SER A 2 -54.96 -3.39 -10.16
CA SER A 2 -54.03 -4.28 -9.42
C SER A 2 -52.96 -4.96 -10.29
N GLU A 3 -53.19 -5.18 -11.59
CA GLU A 3 -52.25 -5.95 -12.42
C GLU A 3 -51.09 -5.11 -13.00
N ALA A 4 -51.28 -3.82 -13.25
CA ALA A 4 -50.25 -2.98 -13.87
C ALA A 4 -49.05 -2.68 -12.95
N VAL A 5 -49.25 -2.70 -11.63
CA VAL A 5 -48.20 -2.42 -10.63
C VAL A 5 -47.28 -3.64 -10.44
N SER A 6 -47.81 -4.85 -10.60
CA SER A 6 -47.06 -6.10 -10.42
C SER A 6 -46.06 -6.34 -11.57
N VAL A 7 -46.45 -6.06 -12.81
CA VAL A 7 -45.59 -6.28 -13.99
C VAL A 7 -44.41 -5.29 -14.02
N MET A 8 -44.63 -4.03 -13.61
CA MET A 8 -43.54 -3.03 -13.56
C MET A 8 -42.48 -3.34 -12.50
N ALA A 9 -42.87 -3.92 -11.36
CA ALA A 9 -41.92 -4.31 -10.30
C ALA A 9 -41.05 -5.51 -10.70
N VAL A 10 -41.63 -6.50 -11.38
CA VAL A 10 -40.90 -7.68 -11.88
C VAL A 10 -39.90 -7.29 -12.98
N ASN A 11 -40.28 -6.36 -13.87
CA ASN A 11 -39.40 -5.92 -14.97
C ASN A 11 -38.21 -5.08 -14.47
N LYS A 12 -38.37 -4.35 -13.36
CA LYS A 12 -37.29 -3.57 -12.74
C LYS A 12 -36.21 -4.48 -12.13
N ASN A 13 -36.63 -5.51 -11.39
CA ASN A 13 -35.73 -6.48 -10.75
C ASN A 13 -34.98 -7.36 -11.77
N ALA A 14 -35.58 -7.69 -12.91
CA ALA A 14 -34.91 -8.44 -13.96
C ALA A 14 -33.79 -7.62 -14.64
N ASN A 15 -34.02 -6.30 -14.80
CA ASN A 15 -33.07 -5.40 -15.46
C ASN A 15 -31.88 -5.04 -14.56
N GLU A 16 -32.10 -4.87 -13.25
CA GLU A 16 -31.03 -4.67 -12.27
C GLU A 16 -30.11 -5.90 -12.18
N ASN A 17 -30.68 -7.11 -12.09
CA ASN A 17 -29.91 -8.36 -12.05
C ASN A 17 -29.12 -8.66 -13.34
N ALA A 18 -29.62 -8.24 -14.51
CA ALA A 18 -28.90 -8.38 -15.78
C ALA A 18 -27.72 -7.39 -15.87
N SER A 19 -27.93 -6.14 -15.41
CA SER A 19 -26.89 -5.10 -15.39
C SER A 19 -25.75 -5.39 -14.41
N GLU A 20 -26.02 -6.10 -13.30
CA GLU A 20 -24.98 -6.54 -12.36
C GLU A 20 -24.14 -7.68 -12.95
N LYS A 21 -24.77 -8.63 -13.64
CA LYS A 21 -24.06 -9.76 -14.27
C LYS A 21 -23.19 -9.37 -15.46
N GLU A 22 -23.48 -8.30 -16.18
CA GLU A 22 -22.62 -7.78 -17.25
C GLU A 22 -21.45 -6.91 -16.74
N ASN A 23 -21.61 -6.30 -15.55
CA ASN A 23 -20.55 -5.52 -14.91
C ASN A 23 -19.54 -6.39 -14.13
N GLU A 24 -19.94 -7.58 -13.67
CA GLU A 24 -19.09 -8.51 -12.91
C GLU A 24 -17.85 -9.00 -13.70
N PRO A 25 -17.95 -9.44 -14.97
CA PRO A 25 -16.80 -9.84 -15.78
C PRO A 25 -15.82 -8.69 -16.03
N ASN A 26 -16.33 -7.46 -16.14
CA ASN A 26 -15.50 -6.28 -16.34
C ASN A 26 -14.72 -5.91 -15.06
N LYS A 27 -15.38 -5.96 -13.88
CA LYS A 27 -14.71 -5.79 -12.58
C LYS A 27 -13.63 -6.85 -12.34
N GLN A 28 -13.93 -8.12 -12.64
CA GLN A 28 -12.96 -9.21 -12.52
C GLN A 28 -11.76 -9.00 -13.44
N LYS A 29 -11.98 -8.57 -14.68
CA LYS A 29 -10.90 -8.26 -15.63
C LYS A 29 -10.03 -7.10 -15.12
N ILE A 30 -10.63 -6.04 -14.60
CA ILE A 30 -9.91 -4.90 -14.00
C ILE A 30 -9.04 -5.38 -12.83
N GLU A 31 -9.60 -6.18 -11.92
CA GLU A 31 -8.87 -6.72 -10.78
C GLU A 31 -7.69 -7.60 -11.20
N LEU A 32 -7.87 -8.47 -12.21
CA LEU A 32 -6.78 -9.29 -12.75
C LEU A 32 -5.65 -8.45 -13.35
N LEU A 33 -5.99 -7.34 -14.02
CA LEU A 33 -5.00 -6.41 -14.58
C LEU A 33 -4.25 -5.65 -13.47
N ILE A 34 -4.95 -5.23 -12.41
CA ILE A 34 -4.32 -4.63 -11.22
C ILE A 34 -3.33 -5.62 -10.60
N GLN A 35 -3.77 -6.85 -10.30
CA GLN A 35 -2.91 -7.86 -9.70
C GLN A 35 -1.72 -8.24 -10.59
N LYS A 36 -1.90 -8.26 -11.92
CA LYS A 36 -0.80 -8.45 -12.87
C LYS A 36 0.21 -7.30 -12.80
N GLY A 37 -0.28 -6.05 -12.81
CA GLY A 37 0.56 -4.86 -12.71
C GLY A 37 1.33 -4.80 -11.40
N ILE A 38 0.68 -5.13 -10.28
CA ILE A 38 1.33 -5.22 -8.96
C ILE A 38 2.47 -6.24 -8.98
N ARG A 39 2.24 -7.45 -9.54
CA ARG A 39 3.29 -8.47 -9.66
C ARG A 39 4.48 -8.02 -10.52
N GLN A 40 4.23 -7.19 -11.55
CA GLN A 40 5.29 -6.70 -12.43
C GLN A 40 6.24 -5.72 -11.74
N VAL A 41 5.76 -4.99 -10.73
CA VAL A 41 6.57 -4.01 -9.98
C VAL A 41 7.01 -4.54 -8.61
N GLU A 42 6.71 -5.81 -8.31
CA GLU A 42 6.93 -6.36 -6.97
C GLU A 42 8.41 -6.42 -6.60
N ASP A 43 9.27 -6.86 -7.53
CA ASP A 43 10.72 -6.90 -7.33
C ASP A 43 11.29 -5.49 -7.07
N ASP A 44 10.87 -4.50 -7.85
CA ASP A 44 11.29 -3.10 -7.66
C ASP A 44 10.89 -2.56 -6.29
N ILE A 45 9.70 -2.93 -5.80
CA ILE A 45 9.19 -2.54 -4.49
C ILE A 45 10.02 -3.17 -3.37
N VAL A 46 10.37 -4.46 -3.51
CA VAL A 46 11.23 -5.17 -2.56
C VAL A 46 12.60 -4.50 -2.52
N ILE A 47 13.23 -4.30 -3.69
CA ILE A 47 14.54 -3.67 -3.81
C ILE A 47 14.53 -2.28 -3.18
N ALA A 48 13.49 -1.47 -3.45
CA ALA A 48 13.40 -0.11 -2.92
C ALA A 48 13.40 -0.05 -1.38
N ILE A 49 12.62 -0.91 -0.71
CA ILE A 49 12.57 -0.91 0.77
C ILE A 49 13.81 -1.56 1.38
N GLU A 50 14.39 -2.58 0.74
CA GLU A 50 15.65 -3.16 1.18
C GLU A 50 16.78 -2.13 1.09
N ASP A 51 16.87 -1.41 -0.03
CA ASP A 51 17.81 -0.31 -0.21
C ASP A 51 17.61 0.80 0.82
N ALA A 52 16.36 1.14 1.14
CA ALA A 52 16.07 2.13 2.16
C ALA A 52 16.62 1.70 3.53
N LEU A 53 16.38 0.44 3.94
CA LEU A 53 16.87 -0.11 5.19
C LEU A 53 18.40 -0.31 5.20
N ASP A 54 19.00 -0.66 4.07
CA ASP A 54 20.43 -0.95 3.99
C ASP A 54 21.27 0.32 3.88
N LYS A 55 20.77 1.39 3.25
CA LYS A 55 21.55 2.58 2.90
C LYS A 55 21.18 3.86 3.66
N CYS A 56 19.99 3.95 4.25
CA CYS A 56 19.57 5.20 4.91
C CYS A 56 20.04 5.31 6.36
N ASP A 57 20.05 6.54 6.85
CA ASP A 57 20.47 6.86 8.21
C ASP A 57 19.34 6.57 9.22
N TYR A 58 19.61 5.65 10.15
CA TYR A 58 18.82 5.43 11.35
C TYR A 58 19.63 4.63 12.37
N PRO A 59 19.33 4.72 13.68
CA PRO A 59 20.06 3.95 14.68
C PRO A 59 19.78 2.45 14.51
N ARG A 60 20.85 1.68 14.30
CA ARG A 60 20.79 0.21 14.17
C ARG A 60 21.14 -0.54 15.45
N ASN A 61 21.72 0.16 16.43
CA ASN A 61 22.21 -0.38 17.69
C ASN A 61 21.88 0.56 18.85
N GLY A 62 22.02 0.06 20.08
CA GLY A 62 21.81 0.86 21.30
C GLY A 62 20.35 1.13 21.63
N ARG A 63 20.11 2.02 22.60
CA ARG A 63 18.77 2.31 23.15
C ARG A 63 17.80 2.93 22.13
N ASP A 64 18.34 3.65 21.15
CA ASP A 64 17.57 4.31 20.10
C ASP A 64 17.42 3.43 18.83
N LYS A 65 17.80 2.15 18.88
CA LYS A 65 17.65 1.21 17.76
C LYS A 65 16.19 1.14 17.29
N LEU A 66 15.99 1.15 15.97
CA LEU A 66 14.68 0.84 15.38
C LEU A 66 14.29 -0.61 15.63
N GLU A 67 13.23 -0.82 16.40
CA GLU A 67 12.76 -2.16 16.76
C GLU A 67 11.72 -2.70 15.77
N ALA A 68 11.69 -4.02 15.62
CA ALA A 68 10.69 -4.72 14.81
C ALA A 68 9.24 -4.44 15.28
N SER A 69 9.03 -4.16 16.57
CA SER A 69 7.72 -3.74 17.13
C SER A 69 7.24 -2.42 16.51
N GLN A 70 8.15 -1.46 16.33
CA GLN A 70 7.85 -0.13 15.82
C GLN A 70 7.59 -0.14 14.32
N PHE A 71 8.37 -0.92 13.57
CA PHE A 71 8.10 -1.12 12.16
C PHE A 71 6.76 -1.87 11.94
N ARG A 72 6.45 -2.88 12.75
CA ARG A 72 5.13 -3.54 12.71
C ARG A 72 3.98 -2.58 12.98
N ASN A 73 4.15 -1.60 13.86
CA ASN A 73 3.13 -0.56 14.07
C ASN A 73 2.89 0.27 12.80
N LEU A 74 3.93 0.60 12.05
CA LEU A 74 3.79 1.28 10.75
C LEU A 74 3.02 0.41 9.74
N VAL A 75 3.33 -0.89 9.65
CA VAL A 75 2.60 -1.83 8.79
C VAL A 75 1.12 -1.86 9.18
N ARG A 76 0.82 -1.97 10.49
CA ARG A 76 -0.55 -1.98 11.01
C ARG A 76 -1.31 -0.70 10.66
N VAL A 77 -0.67 0.46 10.70
CA VAL A 77 -1.29 1.72 10.26
C VAL A 77 -1.65 1.64 8.79
N ALA A 78 -0.76 1.17 7.93
CA ALA A 78 -1.03 1.01 6.49
C ALA A 78 -2.16 -0.01 6.20
N ASP A 79 -2.28 -1.08 7.01
CA ASP A 79 -3.35 -2.08 6.86
C ASP A 79 -4.73 -1.57 7.31
N THR A 80 -4.79 -0.54 8.16
CA THR A 80 -6.05 -0.04 8.76
C THR A 80 -6.57 1.26 8.13
N THR A 81 -5.88 1.79 7.13
CA THR A 81 -6.24 3.04 6.46
C THR A 81 -6.21 2.89 4.95
N GLU A 82 -7.02 3.69 4.25
CA GLU A 82 -6.97 3.86 2.78
C GLU A 82 -6.25 5.16 2.38
N SER A 83 -5.61 5.84 3.33
CA SER A 83 -4.95 7.14 3.09
C SER A 83 -3.43 7.06 3.25
N ALA A 84 -2.73 7.26 2.14
CA ALA A 84 -1.27 7.39 2.14
C ALA A 84 -0.79 8.57 3.02
N GLU A 85 -1.60 9.64 3.14
CA GLU A 85 -1.28 10.77 4.01
C GLU A 85 -1.28 10.39 5.49
N VAL A 86 -2.16 9.47 5.91
CA VAL A 86 -2.18 8.96 7.29
C VAL A 86 -0.91 8.17 7.59
N VAL A 87 -0.47 7.31 6.67
CA VAL A 87 0.79 6.55 6.79
C VAL A 87 2.00 7.49 6.89
N LYS A 88 2.08 8.49 6.01
CA LYS A 88 3.15 9.50 6.05
C LYS A 88 3.12 10.33 7.33
N ASN A 89 1.93 10.72 7.79
CA ASN A 89 1.78 11.50 9.02
C ASN A 89 2.22 10.70 10.25
N PHE A 90 1.92 9.40 10.28
CA PHE A 90 2.43 8.51 11.33
C PHE A 90 3.96 8.52 11.34
N LEU A 91 4.63 8.35 10.20
CA LEU A 91 6.10 8.41 10.11
C LEU A 91 6.66 9.74 10.60
N ARG A 92 6.09 10.86 10.14
CA ARG A 92 6.49 12.22 10.58
C ARG A 92 6.33 12.40 12.08
N TYR A 93 5.25 11.90 12.66
CA TYR A 93 5.04 11.89 14.11
C TYR A 93 6.11 11.07 14.84
N GLN A 94 6.45 9.87 14.34
CA GLN A 94 7.51 9.05 14.95
C GLN A 94 8.87 9.75 14.93
N VAL A 95 9.23 10.43 13.83
CA VAL A 95 10.47 11.22 13.71
C VAL A 95 10.52 12.37 14.72
N GLY A 96 9.37 13.03 14.96
CA GLY A 96 9.25 14.09 15.95
C GLY A 96 9.42 13.60 17.40
N ARG A 97 8.96 12.38 17.68
CA ARG A 97 8.99 11.78 19.02
C ARG A 97 10.32 11.10 19.36
N GLU A 98 10.90 10.36 18.42
CA GLU A 98 12.06 9.50 18.66
C GLU A 98 13.10 9.61 17.53
N LYS A 99 14.35 9.22 17.78
CA LYS A 99 15.43 9.24 16.76
C LYS A 99 15.46 7.97 15.89
N LYS A 100 14.61 7.00 16.20
CA LYS A 100 14.72 5.62 15.69
C LYS A 100 14.52 5.48 14.18
N TRP A 101 13.80 6.41 13.56
CA TRP A 101 13.56 6.41 12.11
C TRP A 101 14.57 7.27 11.33
N GLY A 102 15.61 7.76 12.03
CA GLY A 102 16.54 8.74 11.48
C GLY A 102 15.99 10.16 11.47
N ARG A 103 16.87 11.14 11.19
CA ARG A 103 16.51 12.55 11.02
C ARG A 103 17.25 13.15 9.84
N GLY A 104 16.63 14.11 9.17
CA GLY A 104 17.21 14.80 8.01
C GLY A 104 16.94 14.10 6.68
N LYS A 105 17.51 14.64 5.61
CA LYS A 105 17.18 14.29 4.22
C LYS A 105 17.53 12.84 3.83
N ASN A 106 18.51 12.24 4.50
CA ASN A 106 18.96 10.86 4.24
C ASN A 106 18.37 9.85 5.23
N SER A 107 17.42 10.28 6.07
CA SER A 107 16.81 9.40 7.06
C SER A 107 15.93 8.34 6.43
N LEU A 108 15.81 7.19 7.11
CA LEU A 108 14.89 6.13 6.69
C LEU A 108 13.45 6.64 6.55
N ALA A 109 12.97 7.47 7.49
CA ALA A 109 11.64 8.06 7.40
C ALA A 109 11.45 8.90 6.13
N GLU A 110 12.39 9.80 5.82
CA GLU A 110 12.31 10.66 4.64
C GLU A 110 12.35 9.82 3.36
N ARG A 111 13.21 8.79 3.31
CA ARG A 111 13.24 7.87 2.18
C ARG A 111 11.91 7.16 1.96
N ILE A 112 11.32 6.58 3.00
CA ILE A 112 10.02 5.90 2.89
C ILE A 112 8.93 6.88 2.42
N VAL A 113 8.91 8.11 2.96
CA VAL A 113 7.96 9.15 2.52
C VAL A 113 8.18 9.51 1.06
N GLY A 114 9.44 9.64 0.62
CA GLY A 114 9.82 9.90 -0.76
C GLY A 114 9.39 8.77 -1.71
N ASP A 115 9.63 7.51 -1.35
CA ASP A 115 9.21 6.34 -2.13
C ASP A 115 7.67 6.29 -2.26
N ILE A 116 6.95 6.61 -1.18
CA ILE A 116 5.48 6.73 -1.18
C ILE A 116 5.01 7.81 -2.16
N ASP A 117 5.61 9.01 -2.13
CA ASP A 117 5.20 10.16 -2.95
C ASP A 117 5.72 10.14 -4.40
N GLY A 118 6.78 9.38 -4.67
CA GLY A 118 7.41 9.22 -5.97
C GLY A 118 7.08 7.88 -6.63
N GLN A 119 7.94 6.87 -6.39
CA GLN A 119 7.94 5.61 -7.11
C GLN A 119 6.61 4.85 -6.98
N LEU A 120 6.09 4.68 -5.76
CA LEU A 120 4.85 3.93 -5.53
C LEU A 120 3.62 4.64 -6.14
N LYS A 121 3.61 5.97 -6.12
CA LYS A 121 2.56 6.78 -6.78
C LYS A 121 2.60 6.62 -8.30
N THR A 122 3.80 6.54 -8.87
CA THR A 122 4.03 6.35 -10.31
C THR A 122 3.52 4.98 -10.75
N TYR A 123 3.96 3.92 -10.09
CA TYR A 123 3.48 2.55 -10.37
C TYR A 123 1.96 2.44 -10.23
N ALA A 124 1.36 3.02 -9.19
CA ALA A 124 -0.09 3.00 -9.04
C ALA A 124 -0.82 3.67 -10.20
N SER A 125 -0.27 4.77 -10.72
CA SER A 125 -0.85 5.50 -11.86
C SER A 125 -0.73 4.70 -13.16
N GLU A 126 0.39 4.01 -13.37
CA GLU A 126 0.61 3.15 -14.54
C GLU A 126 -0.29 1.92 -14.51
N ILE A 127 -0.37 1.25 -13.37
CA ILE A 127 -1.24 0.08 -13.16
C ILE A 127 -2.71 0.46 -13.35
N SER A 128 -3.14 1.61 -12.80
CA SER A 128 -4.49 2.14 -13.01
C SER A 128 -4.80 2.35 -14.50
N LYS A 129 -3.87 2.96 -15.27
CA LYS A 129 -4.03 3.14 -16.72
C LYS A 129 -4.14 1.81 -17.46
N MET A 130 -3.28 0.83 -17.13
CA MET A 130 -3.34 -0.52 -17.71
C MET A 130 -4.65 -1.23 -17.41
N ALA A 131 -5.23 -0.98 -16.23
CA ALA A 131 -6.48 -1.57 -15.78
C ALA A 131 -7.73 -0.75 -16.16
N GLY A 132 -7.64 0.13 -17.15
CA GLY A 132 -8.81 0.87 -17.67
C GLY A 132 -9.26 2.04 -16.79
N GLY A 133 -8.35 2.65 -16.03
CA GLY A 133 -8.64 3.81 -15.18
C GLY A 133 -9.14 3.43 -13.77
N ALA A 134 -8.67 2.31 -13.22
CA ALA A 134 -8.98 1.89 -11.87
C ALA A 134 -8.57 2.95 -10.82
N ASP A 135 -9.13 2.90 -9.62
CA ASP A 135 -8.81 3.87 -8.57
C ASP A 135 -7.31 3.83 -8.18
N VAL A 136 -6.58 4.87 -8.58
CA VAL A 136 -5.15 5.05 -8.30
C VAL A 136 -4.87 5.04 -6.80
N LYS A 137 -5.76 5.61 -5.97
CA LYS A 137 -5.55 5.67 -4.52
C LYS A 137 -5.56 4.27 -3.91
N ARG A 138 -6.53 3.44 -4.32
CA ARG A 138 -6.62 2.05 -3.91
C ARG A 138 -5.35 1.28 -4.31
N VAL A 139 -4.95 1.34 -5.58
CA VAL A 139 -3.75 0.64 -6.05
C VAL A 139 -2.51 1.10 -5.28
N ARG A 140 -2.36 2.42 -5.08
CA ARG A 140 -1.24 2.98 -4.31
C ARG A 140 -1.19 2.44 -2.88
N MET A 141 -2.33 2.31 -2.21
CA MET A 141 -2.37 1.74 -0.86
C MET A 141 -1.98 0.26 -0.84
N GLU A 142 -2.40 -0.52 -1.84
CA GLU A 142 -1.97 -1.93 -1.97
C GLU A 142 -0.43 -2.03 -2.14
N LEU A 143 0.17 -1.14 -2.93
CA LEU A 143 1.64 -1.09 -3.09
C LEU A 143 2.34 -0.67 -1.79
N ILE A 144 1.82 0.33 -1.06
CA ILE A 144 2.38 0.78 0.22
C ILE A 144 2.37 -0.35 1.25
N ARG A 145 1.27 -1.11 1.36
CA ARG A 145 1.17 -2.25 2.29
C ARG A 145 2.21 -3.31 1.97
N ARG A 146 2.40 -3.64 0.69
CA ARG A 146 3.44 -4.58 0.25
C ARG A 146 4.84 -4.07 0.57
N TYR A 147 5.16 -2.84 0.16
CA TYR A 147 6.44 -2.18 0.43
C TYR A 147 6.81 -2.24 1.92
N LEU A 148 5.90 -1.81 2.81
CA LEU A 148 6.13 -1.86 4.26
C LEU A 148 6.17 -3.30 4.79
N GLY A 149 5.35 -4.21 4.25
CA GLY A 149 5.38 -5.62 4.60
C GLY A 149 6.74 -6.27 4.33
N TYR A 150 7.35 -5.99 3.17
CA TYR A 150 8.71 -6.43 2.85
C TYR A 150 9.76 -5.78 3.76
N GLY A 151 9.62 -4.48 4.04
CA GLY A 151 10.50 -3.79 5.00
C GLY A 151 10.50 -4.40 6.39
N SER A 152 9.34 -4.80 6.89
CA SER A 152 9.22 -5.51 8.18
C SER A 152 10.01 -6.82 8.18
N ARG A 153 9.95 -7.60 7.09
CA ARG A 153 10.72 -8.84 6.91
C ARG A 153 12.22 -8.58 6.83
N ARG A 154 12.64 -7.59 6.03
CA ARG A 154 14.06 -7.20 5.89
C ARG A 154 14.64 -6.72 7.22
N LEU A 155 13.94 -5.85 7.95
CA LEU A 155 14.39 -5.37 9.25
C LEU A 155 14.57 -6.51 10.26
N ARG A 156 13.69 -7.51 10.22
CA ARG A 156 13.82 -8.70 11.07
C ARG A 156 15.08 -9.49 10.74
N PHE A 157 15.38 -9.70 9.45
CA PHE A 157 16.60 -10.33 9.00
C PHE A 157 17.85 -9.54 9.46
N LEU A 158 17.91 -8.23 9.20
CA LEU A 158 19.02 -7.37 9.65
C LEU A 158 19.22 -7.42 11.16
N SER A 159 18.13 -7.48 11.93
CA SER A 159 18.23 -7.60 13.39
C SER A 159 18.83 -8.93 13.83
N SER A 160 18.48 -10.03 13.17
CA SER A 160 19.04 -11.36 13.50
C SER A 160 20.55 -11.48 13.21
N LEU A 161 21.07 -10.71 12.24
CA LEU A 161 22.51 -10.67 11.95
C LEU A 161 23.33 -9.94 13.02
N GLN A 162 22.69 -9.18 13.90
CA GLN A 162 23.37 -8.43 14.98
C GLN A 162 23.32 -9.16 16.33
N GLU A 163 22.51 -10.22 16.42
CA GLU A 163 22.33 -11.04 17.63
C GLU A 163 23.26 -12.27 17.66
N GLY A 164 23.96 -12.56 16.55
CA GLY A 164 25.02 -13.57 16.45
C GLY A 164 26.40 -12.96 16.49
#